data_AF-A0A920V6Z1-F1
#
_entry.id   AF-A0A920V6Z1-F1
#
_cell.length_a   1.000
_cell.length_b   1.000
_cell.length_c   1.000
_cell.angle_alpha   90.00
_cell.angle_beta   90.00
_cell.angle_gamma   90.00
#
_symmetry.space_group_name_H-M   'P 1'
#
loop_
_entity.id
_entity.type
_entity.pdbx_description
1 polymer ?
#
loop_
_entity_poly.entity_id
_entity_poly.type
_entity_poly.pdbx_seq_one_letter_code
_entity_poly.pdbx_strand_id
1 'polypeptide(L)'
;MLWALSSESIPKDNFQVYTQGIMDLGAMVCLPRNPDCLICPIQRRCYSYQNHLIDEIPGKKPKKKKRSESKYFLMVVFDEDKLFLERKKTHRYMGWFVVNARNKTFR
;
A
#
# COMPACT_ATOMS: atom_id res chain seq x y z
N MET A 1 -16.95 12.10 -3.78
CA MET A 1 -17.82 12.17 -2.58
C MET A 1 -17.01 12.36 -1.30
N LEU A 2 -16.01 11.53 -0.96
CA LEU A 2 -15.21 11.72 0.28
C LEU A 2 -14.42 13.05 0.36
N TRP A 3 -13.96 13.58 -0.77
CA TRP A 3 -13.25 14.86 -0.82
C TRP A 3 -14.06 16.05 -0.28
N ALA A 4 -15.36 16.09 -0.57
CA ALA A 4 -16.22 17.19 -0.12
C ALA A 4 -16.35 17.22 1.41
N LEU A 5 -16.63 16.04 2.01
CA LEU A 5 -16.71 15.89 3.47
C LEU A 5 -15.39 16.25 4.16
N SER A 6 -14.25 15.85 3.56
CA SER A 6 -12.94 16.21 4.09
C SER A 6 -12.74 17.72 4.10
N SER A 7 -13.08 18.41 3.01
CA SER A 7 -12.92 19.87 2.92
C SER A 7 -13.82 20.61 3.92
N GLU A 8 -15.02 20.09 4.19
CA GLU A 8 -15.94 20.67 5.17
C GLU A 8 -15.49 20.45 6.63
N SER A 9 -14.79 19.35 6.89
CA SER A 9 -14.39 18.96 8.25
C SER A 9 -13.09 19.60 8.74
N ILE A 10 -12.30 20.21 7.84
CA ILE A 10 -11.02 20.83 8.19
C ILE A 10 -11.26 22.15 8.93
N PRO A 11 -10.74 22.33 10.15
CA PRO A 11 -10.84 23.60 10.87
C PRO A 11 -9.98 24.68 10.18
N LYS A 12 -10.45 25.93 10.24
CA LYS A 12 -9.73 27.09 9.67
C LYS A 12 -8.38 27.32 10.34
N ASP A 13 -8.32 27.10 11.65
CA ASP A 13 -7.11 27.20 12.47
C ASP A 13 -6.63 25.80 12.87
N ASN A 14 -5.31 25.65 13.08
CA ASN A 14 -4.68 24.39 13.53
C ASN A 14 -4.92 23.18 12.62
N PHE A 15 -5.10 23.40 11.30
CA PHE A 15 -5.34 22.32 10.34
C PHE A 15 -4.24 21.25 10.34
N GLN A 16 -2.99 21.62 10.68
CA GLN A 16 -1.85 20.71 10.77
C GLN A 16 -2.07 19.68 11.88
N VAL A 17 -2.48 20.14 13.06
CA VAL A 17 -2.75 19.29 14.23
C VAL A 17 -3.96 18.39 13.93
N TYR A 18 -5.01 18.95 13.34
CA TYR A 18 -6.19 18.18 12.93
C TYR A 18 -5.83 17.07 11.93
N THR A 19 -5.09 17.42 10.87
CA THR A 19 -4.71 16.47 9.81
C THR A 19 -3.80 15.38 10.36
N GLN A 20 -2.82 15.75 11.20
CA GLN A 20 -1.95 14.76 11.86
C GLN A 20 -2.75 13.85 12.78
N GLY A 21 -3.66 14.41 13.59
CA GLY A 21 -4.53 13.63 14.46
C GLY A 21 -5.41 12.63 13.69
N ILE A 22 -5.94 13.00 12.53
CA ILE A 22 -6.69 12.07 11.68
C ILE A 22 -5.79 10.97 11.12
N MET A 23 -4.57 11.30 10.68
CA MET A 23 -3.62 10.30 10.18
C MET A 23 -3.22 9.31 11.28
N ASP A 24 -2.87 9.80 12.47
CA ASP A 24 -2.48 8.98 13.62
C ASP A 24 -3.65 8.09 14.07
N LEU A 25 -4.87 8.64 14.10
CA LEU A 25 -6.08 7.87 14.40
C LEU A 25 -6.23 6.69 13.43
N GLY A 26 -6.08 6.91 12.12
CA GLY A 26 -6.18 5.85 11.11
C GLY A 26 -5.02 4.86 11.12
N ALA A 27 -3.85 5.27 11.62
CA ALA A 27 -2.65 4.44 11.68
C ALA A 27 -2.56 3.59 12.94
N MET A 28 -3.13 4.03 14.06
CA MET A 28 -2.96 3.39 15.37
C MET A 28 -4.26 2.83 15.98
N VAL A 29 -5.42 3.44 15.69
CA VAL A 29 -6.68 3.13 16.39
C VAL A 29 -7.75 2.61 15.44
N CYS A 30 -8.12 3.38 14.42
CA CYS A 30 -9.14 3.04 13.42
C CYS A 30 -8.50 2.21 12.28
N LEU A 31 -7.96 1.06 12.64
CA LEU A 31 -7.24 0.17 11.73
C LEU A 31 -8.18 -0.52 10.73
N PRO A 32 -7.70 -0.87 9.51
CA PRO A 32 -8.49 -1.62 8.53
C PRO A 32 -8.98 -3.00 9.00
N ARG A 33 -8.36 -3.56 10.04
CA ARG A 33 -8.74 -4.81 10.70
C ARG A 33 -8.55 -4.63 12.19
N ASN A 34 -9.52 -5.12 12.97
CA ASN A 34 -9.50 -5.08 14.43
C ASN A 34 -9.19 -3.67 14.99
N PRO A 35 -9.98 -2.63 14.65
CA PRO A 35 -9.77 -1.30 15.21
C PRO A 35 -10.03 -1.31 16.73
N ASP A 36 -9.26 -0.52 17.47
CA ASP A 36 -9.42 -0.38 18.91
C ASP A 36 -10.46 0.70 19.22
N CYS A 37 -11.73 0.34 19.10
CA CYS A 37 -12.82 1.27 19.35
C CYS A 37 -12.91 1.69 20.84
N LEU A 38 -12.36 0.92 21.78
CA LEU A 38 -12.44 1.23 23.22
C LEU A 38 -11.62 2.48 23.57
N ILE A 39 -10.47 2.67 22.92
CA ILE A 39 -9.62 3.85 23.12
C ILE A 39 -9.92 4.98 22.12
N CYS A 40 -10.86 4.78 21.20
CA CYS A 40 -11.12 5.72 20.12
C CYS A 40 -11.76 7.03 20.64
N PRO A 41 -11.12 8.20 20.46
CA PRO A 41 -11.60 9.46 21.04
C PRO A 41 -12.93 9.92 20.43
N ILE A 42 -13.29 9.43 19.24
CA ILE A 42 -14.52 9.79 18.52
C ILE A 42 -15.57 8.68 18.54
N GLN A 43 -15.37 7.60 19.31
CA GLN A 43 -16.25 6.43 19.36
C GLN A 43 -17.73 6.82 19.54
N ARG A 44 -18.03 7.73 20.48
CA ARG A 44 -19.39 8.19 20.78
C ARG A 44 -20.11 8.83 19.59
N ARG A 45 -19.37 9.38 18.62
CA ARG A 45 -19.91 10.02 17.41
C ARG A 45 -19.67 9.19 16.15
N CYS A 46 -19.08 8.00 16.28
CA CYS A 46 -18.74 7.15 15.14
C CYS A 46 -19.99 6.41 14.66
N TYR A 47 -20.44 6.72 13.44
CA TYR A 47 -21.57 6.05 12.79
C TYR A 47 -21.37 4.53 12.70
N SER A 48 -20.18 4.09 12.27
CA SER A 48 -19.88 2.66 12.13
C SER A 48 -19.93 1.92 13.47
N TYR A 49 -19.50 2.56 14.57
CA TYR A 49 -19.57 1.96 15.89
C TYR A 49 -21.01 1.87 16.40
N GLN A 50 -21.79 2.95 16.28
CA GLN A 50 -23.18 3.01 16.74
C GLN A 50 -24.10 2.02 15.99
N ASN A 51 -23.80 1.71 14.73
CA ASN A 51 -24.61 0.83 13.90
C ASN A 51 -24.02 -0.57 13.73
N HIS A 52 -22.96 -0.92 14.47
CA HIS A 52 -22.27 -2.21 14.36
C HIS A 52 -21.73 -2.54 12.94
N LEU A 53 -21.29 -1.52 12.20
CA LEU A 53 -20.77 -1.62 10.82
C LEU A 53 -19.24 -1.53 10.72
N ILE A 54 -18.52 -1.74 11.82
CA ILE A 54 -17.06 -1.59 11.88
C ILE A 54 -16.34 -2.53 10.90
N ASP A 55 -16.84 -3.76 10.72
CA ASP A 55 -16.24 -4.75 9.82
C ASP A 55 -16.65 -4.58 8.34
N GLU A 56 -17.65 -3.73 8.08
CA GLU A 56 -18.20 -3.51 6.75
C GLU A 56 -17.64 -2.25 6.07
N ILE A 57 -17.23 -1.26 6.88
CA ILE A 57 -16.74 0.04 6.42
C ILE A 57 -15.22 0.14 6.66
N PRO A 58 -14.40 0.50 5.67
CA PRO A 58 -14.79 0.87 4.31
C PRO A 58 -15.06 -0.36 3.43
N GLY A 59 -16.13 -0.29 2.63
CA GLY A 59 -16.52 -1.36 1.71
C GLY A 59 -15.34 -1.81 0.82
N LYS A 60 -15.24 -3.12 0.61
CA LYS A 60 -14.14 -3.71 -0.19
C LYS A 60 -14.15 -3.12 -1.59
N LYS A 61 -13.02 -2.53 -2.01
CA LYS A 61 -12.84 -2.15 -3.41
C LYS A 61 -12.91 -3.41 -4.28
N PRO A 62 -13.68 -3.40 -5.38
CA PRO A 62 -13.70 -4.51 -6.32
C PRO A 62 -12.29 -4.76 -6.85
N LYS A 63 -11.87 -6.03 -6.85
CA LYS A 63 -10.54 -6.42 -7.35
C LYS A 63 -10.49 -6.16 -8.85
N LYS A 64 -9.58 -5.28 -9.28
CA LYS A 64 -9.23 -5.18 -10.71
C LYS A 64 -8.50 -6.46 -11.13
N LYS A 65 -8.85 -7.02 -12.29
CA LYS A 65 -8.07 -8.10 -12.90
C LYS A 65 -6.63 -7.62 -13.05
N LYS A 66 -5.69 -8.31 -12.40
CA LYS A 66 -4.26 -8.06 -12.62
C LYS A 66 -3.95 -8.46 -14.05
N ARG A 67 -3.30 -7.57 -14.80
CA ARG A 67 -2.80 -7.90 -16.13
C ARG A 67 -1.66 -8.91 -15.94
N SER A 68 -1.87 -10.14 -16.39
CA SER A 68 -0.81 -11.14 -16.50
C SER A 68 0.01 -10.81 -17.75
N GLU A 69 1.26 -10.43 -17.56
CA GLU A 69 2.23 -10.27 -18.65
C GLU A 69 3.28 -11.36 -18.47
N SER A 70 3.38 -12.28 -19.43
CA SER A 70 4.51 -13.21 -19.47
C SER A 70 5.76 -12.44 -19.87
N LYS A 71 6.78 -12.49 -19.02
CA LYS A 71 8.09 -11.90 -19.31
C LYS A 71 9.10 -13.03 -19.44
N TYR A 72 9.79 -13.06 -20.58
CA TYR A 72 10.90 -13.97 -20.79
C TYR A 72 12.18 -13.28 -20.37
N PHE A 73 13.02 -14.01 -19.64
CA PHE A 73 14.39 -13.60 -19.35
C PHE A 73 15.30 -14.45 -20.24
N LEU A 74 16.04 -13.80 -21.14
CA LEU A 74 17.08 -14.46 -21.90
C LEU A 74 18.38 -14.38 -21.09
N MET A 75 18.99 -15.53 -20.82
CA MET A 75 20.27 -15.62 -20.12
C MET A 75 21.31 -16.17 -21.09
N VAL A 76 22.36 -15.39 -21.35
CA VAL A 76 23.51 -15.83 -22.14
C VAL A 76 24.67 -16.04 -21.17
N VAL A 77 25.17 -17.27 -21.11
CA VAL A 77 26.31 -17.68 -20.29
C VAL A 77 27.47 -17.94 -21.23
N PHE A 78 28.62 -17.31 -20.97
CA PHE A 78 29.87 -17.61 -21.67
C PHE A 78 30.73 -18.56 -20.84
N ASP A 79 31.63 -19.27 -21.52
CA ASP A 79 32.66 -20.09 -20.90
C ASP A 79 33.49 -19.21 -19.95
N GLU A 80 33.65 -19.65 -18.71
CA GLU A 80 34.19 -18.92 -17.54
C GLU A 80 33.26 -17.88 -16.85
N ASP A 81 32.09 -18.32 -16.38
CA ASP A 81 31.32 -17.73 -15.26
C ASP A 81 30.83 -16.26 -15.44
N LYS A 82 30.90 -15.72 -16.64
CA LYS A 82 30.46 -14.34 -16.93
C LYS A 82 29.09 -14.33 -17.57
N LEU A 83 28.17 -13.60 -16.94
CA LEU A 83 26.79 -13.45 -17.38
C LEU A 83 26.59 -12.04 -17.96
N PHE A 84 26.08 -11.96 -19.19
CA PHE A 84 25.80 -10.68 -19.84
C PHE A 84 24.36 -10.24 -19.52
N LEU A 85 24.22 -9.08 -18.88
CA LEU A 85 22.91 -8.45 -18.61
C LEU A 85 22.83 -7.10 -19.30
N GLU A 86 21.81 -6.90 -20.12
CA GLU A 86 21.51 -5.60 -20.69
C GLU A 86 20.63 -4.76 -19.74
N ARG A 87 21.08 -3.54 -19.43
CA ARG A 87 20.28 -2.60 -18.64
C ARG A 87 19.08 -2.12 -19.45
N LYS A 88 17.88 -2.47 -18.99
CA LYS A 88 16.64 -1.97 -19.60
C LYS A 88 16.53 -0.45 -19.45
N LYS A 89 16.40 0.28 -20.56
CA LYS A 89 16.24 1.77 -20.59
C LYS A 89 14.87 2.29 -20.11
N THR A 90 13.96 1.42 -19.64
CA THR A 90 12.57 1.81 -19.32
C THR A 90 12.34 2.07 -17.83
N HIS A 91 11.75 3.24 -17.53
CA HIS A 91 11.50 3.83 -16.20
C HIS A 91 10.75 2.99 -15.15
N ARG A 92 10.18 1.83 -15.52
CA ARG A 92 9.21 1.12 -14.67
C ARG A 92 9.84 0.18 -13.62
N TYR A 93 11.10 -0.22 -13.82
CA TYR A 93 11.85 -1.04 -12.87
C TYR A 93 13.33 -0.60 -12.88
N MET A 94 13.69 0.38 -12.05
CA MET A 94 15.08 0.78 -11.85
C MET A 94 15.66 0.02 -10.64
N GLY A 95 16.68 -0.79 -10.89
CA GLY A 95 17.45 -1.52 -9.87
C GLY A 95 18.70 -2.17 -10.47
N TRP A 96 19.74 -2.37 -9.66
CA TRP A 96 20.94 -3.11 -10.04
C TRP A 96 20.71 -4.59 -9.78
N PHE A 97 20.86 -5.44 -10.81
CA PHE A 97 20.98 -6.88 -10.61
C PHE A 97 22.44 -7.26 -10.85
N VAL A 98 23.21 -7.40 -9.77
CA VAL A 98 24.48 -8.14 -9.81
C VAL A 98 24.16 -9.49 -9.19
N VAL A 99 24.12 -10.54 -10.01
CA VAL A 99 23.92 -11.91 -9.55
C VAL A 99 25.27 -12.61 -9.69
N ASN A 100 25.87 -12.99 -8.56
CA ASN A 100 27.04 -13.87 -8.58
C ASN A 100 26.55 -15.28 -8.92
N ALA A 101 27.02 -15.84 -10.04
CA ALA A 101 26.57 -17.12 -10.59
C ALA A 101 27.06 -18.34 -9.80
N ARG A 102 27.24 -18.24 -8.48
CA ARG A 102 27.54 -19.40 -7.64
C ARG A 102 26.25 -19.96 -7.07
N ASN A 103 25.83 -21.07 -7.66
CA ASN A 103 24.88 -22.04 -7.14
C ASN A 103 23.52 -21.48 -6.72
N LYS A 104 22.54 -21.61 -7.62
CA LYS A 104 21.27 -22.28 -7.32
C LYS A 104 20.49 -22.52 -8.60
N THR A 105 20.37 -23.79 -8.95
CA THR A 105 19.36 -24.32 -9.85
C THR A 105 17.98 -23.91 -9.36
N PHE A 106 17.32 -23.02 -10.09
CA PHE A 106 15.89 -22.72 -9.89
C PHE A 106 15.12 -23.55 -10.91
N ARG A 107 14.46 -24.59 -10.41
CA ARG A 107 13.44 -25.37 -11.13
C ARG A 107 12.14 -24.58 -11.20
#